data_AF-A0A8C1M1G5-F1
#
_entry.id   AF-A0A8C1M1G5-F1
#
_cell.length_a   1.000
_cell.length_b   1.000
_cell.length_c   1.000
_cell.angle_alpha   90.00
_cell.angle_beta   90.00
_cell.angle_gamma   90.00
#
_symmetry.space_group_name_H-M   'P 1'
#
loop_
_entity.id
_entity.type
_entity.pdbx_description
1 polymer ?
#
loop_
_entity_poly.entity_id
_entity_poly.type
_entity_poly.pdbx_seq_one_letter_code
_entity_poly.pdbx_strand_id
1 'polypeptide(L)'
;SEMDPALSKILIGLAVNISRSDGRIHSATVKTANATKSTVNVEWTEKGITKGKEVRVSETNKMANKRLSLAKNSEGQKRGKFGDTGRPNKQFYQMIEEYRETLEKVPMSLSDPVKPHRICVCVRKRPLNKKELAKKEIDVVTIPGNGALLLHEPKQKVDLTKYLENQTFHFDYSFDEDATNDLVYRFTAKPLVKTIFEGGMATCFAYGQTGSGKTHTMGGDFSGKSQNSSKGIYALAAQDVFTLLRQKRYADMDLCPYVTFFEIYNGKVFDLLNKKAKLRVLEDEKQQVNVVGLYEVPVSSVDDVIKMIEKGSACRTSGQTFANASSSRSHAVLQVILRRRNFLHGKFSLVDLAGNERGTDVSNNDRHTIVETAEINRSLLALKECIRSLGQNSEHIPFRMSKLTQVLRDSFIGENSRTCMIAMISPGMNSCEYTLNTLRYESVLPAFEAISQVSEMEERFYEELKVCSFLSSSVLCKHTCSEWVALF
;
A
#
# COMPACT_ATOMS: atom_id res chain seq x y z
N SER A 1 -29.49 -38.98 14.08
CA SER A 1 -30.06 -37.92 13.22
C SER A 1 -29.31 -37.97 11.91
N GLU A 2 -30.02 -38.12 10.79
CA GLU A 2 -29.41 -38.13 9.45
C GLU A 2 -28.75 -36.77 9.16
N MET A 3 -27.64 -36.80 8.43
CA MET A 3 -26.93 -35.60 7.98
C MET A 3 -27.62 -35.08 6.71
N ASP A 4 -27.84 -33.77 6.64
CA ASP A 4 -28.41 -33.12 5.46
C ASP A 4 -27.60 -33.48 4.19
N PRO A 5 -28.23 -33.96 3.10
CA PRO A 5 -27.57 -34.23 1.82
C PRO A 5 -26.81 -33.02 1.23
N ALA A 6 -27.17 -31.79 1.58
CA ALA A 6 -26.42 -30.60 1.19
C ALA A 6 -25.10 -30.47 1.97
N LEU A 7 -25.09 -30.85 3.25
CA LEU A 7 -23.89 -30.85 4.11
C LEU A 7 -22.85 -31.88 3.62
N SER A 8 -23.28 -33.02 3.09
CA SER A 8 -22.33 -34.04 2.60
C SER A 8 -21.47 -33.53 1.44
N LYS A 9 -22.00 -32.66 0.57
CA LYS A 9 -21.23 -32.07 -0.54
C LYS A 9 -20.25 -30.98 -0.07
N ILE A 10 -20.62 -30.22 0.95
CA ILE A 10 -19.81 -29.13 1.51
C ILE A 10 -18.60 -29.67 2.29
N LEU A 11 -18.69 -30.89 2.82
CA LEU A 11 -17.63 -31.50 3.62
C LEU A 11 -16.45 -31.98 2.78
N ILE A 12 -16.63 -32.30 1.50
CA ILE A 12 -15.59 -32.85 0.63
C ILE A 12 -14.52 -31.77 0.36
N GLY A 13 -13.25 -32.12 0.60
CA GLY A 13 -12.10 -31.24 0.45
C GLY A 13 -11.70 -30.46 1.71
N LEU A 14 -12.47 -30.53 2.80
CA LEU A 14 -12.10 -29.88 4.07
C LEU A 14 -11.02 -30.68 4.80
N ALA A 15 -10.04 -29.95 5.36
CA ALA A 15 -9.11 -30.49 6.33
C ALA A 15 -9.80 -30.56 7.71
N VAL A 16 -9.81 -31.76 8.30
CA VAL A 16 -10.40 -32.07 9.60
C VAL A 16 -9.37 -32.76 10.49
N ASN A 17 -9.43 -32.49 11.79
CA ASN A 17 -8.57 -33.14 12.76
C ASN A 17 -9.24 -34.40 13.31
N ILE A 18 -8.56 -35.54 13.19
CA ILE A 18 -9.03 -36.84 13.70
C ILE A 18 -8.13 -37.36 14.81
N SER A 19 -8.73 -38.09 15.75
CA SER A 19 -8.04 -38.70 16.89
C SER A 19 -7.66 -40.15 16.57
N ARG A 20 -6.40 -40.51 16.85
CA ARG A 20 -5.87 -41.87 16.72
C ARG A 20 -6.19 -42.70 17.95
N SER A 21 -6.06 -44.02 17.82
CA SER A 21 -6.18 -44.96 18.93
C SER A 21 -5.14 -44.77 20.04
N ASP A 22 -4.05 -44.05 19.77
CA ASP A 22 -3.00 -43.67 20.72
C ASP A 22 -3.21 -42.29 21.37
N GLY A 23 -4.35 -41.64 21.12
CA GLY A 23 -4.73 -40.34 21.69
C GLY A 23 -4.17 -39.12 20.96
N ARG A 24 -3.35 -39.27 19.91
CA ARG A 24 -2.81 -38.13 19.14
C ARG A 24 -3.82 -37.59 18.13
N ILE A 25 -3.79 -36.28 17.91
CA ILE A 25 -4.64 -35.57 16.94
C ILE A 25 -3.81 -35.30 15.68
N HIS A 26 -4.36 -35.59 14.51
CA HIS A 26 -3.72 -35.24 13.24
C HIS A 26 -4.74 -34.76 12.19
N SER A 27 -4.27 -33.94 11.25
CA SER A 27 -5.08 -33.39 10.16
C SER A 27 -5.24 -34.42 9.04
N ALA A 28 -6.45 -34.51 8.49
CA ALA A 28 -6.83 -35.38 7.38
C ALA A 28 -7.85 -34.66 6.49
N THR A 29 -7.89 -34.96 5.20
CA THR A 29 -8.78 -34.31 4.24
C THR A 29 -9.99 -35.20 3.95
N VAL A 30 -11.20 -34.66 4.03
CA VAL A 30 -12.42 -35.38 3.69
C VAL A 30 -12.47 -35.62 2.18
N LYS A 31 -12.61 -36.88 1.75
CA LYS A 31 -12.74 -37.26 0.33
C LYS A 31 -14.17 -37.55 -0.07
N THR A 32 -14.92 -38.23 0.79
CA THR A 32 -16.33 -38.54 0.55
C THR A 32 -17.11 -38.43 1.85
N ALA A 33 -18.40 -38.14 1.74
CA ALA A 33 -19.30 -38.02 2.87
C ALA A 33 -20.59 -38.81 2.61
N ASN A 34 -21.02 -39.59 3.60
CA ASN A 34 -22.23 -40.39 3.54
C ASN A 34 -23.31 -39.74 4.41
N ALA A 35 -24.29 -39.11 3.77
CA ALA A 35 -25.39 -38.39 4.43
C ALA A 35 -26.25 -39.32 5.32
N THR A 36 -26.57 -40.51 4.81
CA THR A 36 -27.43 -41.50 5.48
C THR A 36 -26.77 -42.05 6.74
N LYS A 37 -25.45 -42.30 6.70
CA LYS A 37 -24.69 -42.84 7.85
C LYS A 37 -24.10 -41.75 8.75
N SER A 38 -24.16 -40.47 8.36
CA SER A 38 -23.51 -39.34 9.04
C SER A 38 -22.01 -39.57 9.27
N THR A 39 -21.34 -40.17 8.29
CA THR A 39 -19.91 -40.48 8.30
C THR A 39 -19.18 -39.77 7.17
N VAL A 40 -17.90 -39.49 7.38
CA VAL A 40 -16.98 -38.96 6.36
C VAL A 40 -15.80 -39.90 6.21
N ASN A 41 -15.38 -40.15 4.99
CA ASN A 41 -14.10 -40.80 4.71
C ASN A 41 -13.04 -39.72 4.59
N VAL A 42 -12.04 -39.80 5.47
CA VAL A 42 -10.90 -38.89 5.49
C VAL A 42 -9.64 -39.60 5.04
N GLU A 43 -8.78 -38.89 4.33
CA GLU A 43 -7.48 -39.37 3.89
C GLU A 43 -6.36 -38.47 4.40
N TRP A 44 -5.24 -39.07 4.75
CA TRP A 44 -4.01 -38.36 5.09
C TRP A 44 -2.79 -39.13 4.61
N THR A 45 -1.68 -38.42 4.42
CA THR A 45 -0.42 -39.01 4.00
C THR A 45 0.54 -39.09 5.18
N GLU A 46 1.05 -40.27 5.48
CA GLU A 46 2.02 -40.50 6.55
C GLU A 46 3.18 -41.31 5.99
N LYS A 47 4.40 -40.74 6.03
CA LYS A 47 5.63 -41.36 5.50
C LYS A 47 5.49 -41.83 4.04
N GLY A 48 4.85 -41.01 3.20
CA GLY A 48 4.63 -41.29 1.78
C GLY A 48 3.51 -42.28 1.48
N ILE A 49 2.78 -42.78 2.49
CA ILE A 49 1.67 -43.72 2.32
C ILE A 49 0.36 -43.01 2.64
N THR A 50 -0.57 -43.00 1.67
CA THR A 50 -1.93 -42.50 1.87
C THR A 50 -2.75 -43.52 2.65
N LYS A 51 -3.36 -43.09 3.75
CA LYS A 51 -4.25 -43.89 4.59
C LYS A 51 -5.62 -43.24 4.64
N GLY A 52 -6.67 -44.07 4.69
CA GLY A 52 -8.06 -43.64 4.75
C GLY A 52 -8.78 -44.21 5.97
N LYS A 53 -9.71 -43.44 6.55
CA LYS A 53 -10.57 -43.90 7.65
C LYS A 53 -11.97 -43.30 7.54
N GLU A 54 -12.99 -44.11 7.80
CA GLU A 54 -14.36 -43.63 8.00
C GLU A 54 -14.52 -43.12 9.44
N VAL A 55 -14.98 -41.88 9.61
CA VAL A 55 -15.14 -41.21 10.90
C VAL A 55 -16.53 -40.60 10.99
N ARG A 56 -17.19 -40.72 12.16
CA ARG A 56 -18.47 -40.04 12.39
C ARG A 56 -18.25 -38.55 12.47
N VAL A 57 -19.12 -37.76 11.84
CA VAL A 57 -19.01 -36.29 11.84
C VAL A 57 -18.95 -35.71 13.25
N SER A 58 -19.65 -36.33 14.22
CA SER A 58 -19.65 -35.95 15.64
C SER A 58 -18.30 -36.11 16.35
N GLU A 59 -17.39 -36.94 15.82
CA GLU A 59 -16.07 -37.24 16.41
C GLU A 59 -14.96 -36.34 15.85
N THR A 60 -15.27 -35.51 14.84
CA THR A 60 -14.30 -34.53 14.32
C THR A 60 -14.18 -33.34 15.27
N ASN A 61 -12.94 -32.95 15.61
CA ASN A 61 -12.70 -31.93 16.62
C ASN A 61 -13.23 -30.54 16.20
N LYS A 62 -13.72 -29.79 17.20
CA LYS A 62 -14.61 -28.59 17.19
C LYS A 62 -14.28 -27.41 16.24
N MET A 63 -13.29 -27.48 15.35
CA MET A 63 -13.01 -26.45 14.35
C MET A 63 -13.97 -26.51 13.14
N ALA A 64 -14.47 -27.70 12.78
CA ALA A 64 -15.55 -27.84 11.79
C ALA A 64 -16.90 -27.30 12.31
N ASN A 65 -17.12 -27.39 13.62
CA ASN A 65 -18.37 -26.94 14.26
C ASN A 65 -18.60 -25.44 14.19
N LYS A 66 -17.56 -24.61 14.03
CA LYS A 66 -17.72 -23.14 13.90
C LYS A 66 -18.29 -22.76 12.53
N ARG A 67 -17.94 -23.48 11.46
CA ARG A 67 -18.58 -23.33 10.12
C ARG A 67 -19.95 -24.01 10.04
N LEU A 68 -20.14 -25.16 10.70
CA LEU A 68 -21.44 -25.85 10.78
C LEU A 68 -22.48 -25.06 11.59
N SER A 69 -22.09 -24.33 12.64
CA SER A 69 -22.99 -23.43 13.37
C SER A 69 -23.37 -22.19 12.55
N LEU A 70 -22.47 -21.71 11.68
CA LEU A 70 -22.75 -20.59 10.78
C LEU A 70 -23.71 -21.02 9.65
N ALA A 71 -23.57 -22.24 9.13
CA ALA A 71 -24.46 -22.78 8.09
C ALA A 71 -25.83 -23.26 8.62
N LYS A 72 -25.96 -23.67 9.88
CA LYS A 72 -27.27 -23.98 10.49
C LYS A 72 -28.06 -22.72 10.87
N ASN A 73 -27.37 -21.60 11.12
CA ASN A 73 -28.02 -20.32 11.41
C ASN A 73 -28.50 -19.56 10.16
N SER A 74 -28.09 -19.96 8.95
CA SER A 74 -28.53 -19.30 7.70
C SER A 74 -29.96 -19.65 7.27
N GLU A 75 -30.59 -20.71 7.80
CA GLU A 75 -31.98 -21.07 7.44
C GLU A 75 -32.99 -20.92 8.59
N GLY A 76 -32.55 -20.73 9.84
CA GLY A 76 -33.42 -20.74 11.03
C GLY A 76 -33.74 -19.40 11.70
N GLN A 77 -33.09 -18.29 11.36
CA GLN A 77 -33.33 -17.00 12.03
C GLN A 77 -33.41 -15.82 11.05
N LYS A 78 -34.56 -15.72 10.38
CA LYS A 78 -35.13 -14.41 10.01
C LYS A 78 -35.56 -13.66 11.28
N ARG A 79 -34.60 -13.21 12.07
CA ARG A 79 -34.74 -12.08 12.98
C ARG A 79 -33.46 -11.29 12.90
N GLY A 80 -33.40 -10.45 11.87
CA GLY A 80 -32.30 -9.52 11.69
C GLY A 80 -32.10 -8.72 12.97
N LYS A 81 -30.86 -8.66 13.44
CA LYS A 81 -30.41 -7.45 14.13
C LYS A 81 -30.68 -6.31 13.15
N PHE A 82 -31.61 -5.44 13.55
CA PHE A 82 -31.99 -4.27 12.78
C PHE A 82 -30.72 -3.48 12.42
N GLY A 83 -30.52 -3.32 11.11
CA GLY A 83 -29.35 -2.68 10.53
C GLY A 83 -29.48 -2.64 9.01
N ASP A 84 -30.52 -1.95 8.53
CA ASP A 84 -30.64 -1.42 7.17
C ASP A 84 -30.96 -2.44 6.04
N THR A 85 -32.25 -2.65 5.78
CA THR A 85 -32.76 -3.36 4.59
C THR A 85 -32.60 -2.57 3.29
N GLY A 86 -32.18 -1.30 3.34
CA GLY A 86 -32.08 -0.40 2.20
C GLY A 86 -30.65 -0.08 1.76
N ARG A 87 -29.65 -0.92 2.04
CA ARG A 87 -28.27 -0.73 1.57
C ARG A 87 -28.08 -1.31 0.15
N PRO A 88 -27.68 -0.50 -0.86
CA PRO A 88 -27.25 -1.03 -2.15
C PRO A 88 -26.08 -2.03 -1.96
N ASN A 89 -26.06 -3.13 -2.73
CA ASN A 89 -25.00 -4.14 -2.65
C ASN A 89 -24.83 -4.86 -1.29
N LYS A 90 -25.92 -4.97 -0.51
CA LYS A 90 -25.94 -5.65 0.80
C LYS A 90 -25.26 -7.04 0.82
N GLN A 91 -25.42 -7.84 -0.22
CA GLN A 91 -24.81 -9.17 -0.29
C GLN A 91 -23.28 -9.11 -0.20
N PHE A 92 -22.62 -8.19 -0.93
CA PHE A 92 -21.17 -8.02 -0.83
C PHE A 92 -20.75 -7.54 0.55
N TYR A 93 -21.51 -6.63 1.15
CA TYR A 93 -21.25 -6.17 2.51
C TYR A 93 -21.26 -7.35 3.51
N GLN A 94 -22.28 -8.22 3.43
CA GLN A 94 -22.36 -9.40 4.30
C GLN A 94 -21.17 -10.35 4.11
N MET A 95 -20.81 -10.63 2.86
CA MET A 95 -19.66 -11.49 2.55
C MET A 95 -18.35 -10.93 3.13
N ILE A 96 -18.17 -9.60 3.09
CA ILE A 96 -16.98 -8.93 3.63
C ILE A 96 -16.96 -8.99 5.15
N GLU A 97 -18.08 -8.71 5.81
CA GLU A 97 -18.16 -8.77 7.28
C GLU A 97 -17.93 -10.20 7.79
N GLU A 98 -18.53 -11.22 7.16
CA GLU A 98 -18.28 -12.63 7.47
C GLU A 98 -16.80 -13.00 7.31
N TYR A 99 -16.14 -12.49 6.26
CA TYR A 99 -14.70 -12.70 6.08
C TYR A 99 -13.89 -12.00 7.17
N ARG A 100 -14.23 -10.76 7.52
CA ARG A 100 -13.54 -9.99 8.57
C ARG A 100 -13.61 -10.66 9.94
N GLU A 101 -14.71 -11.34 10.26
CA GLU A 101 -14.85 -12.12 11.50
C GLU A 101 -13.86 -13.31 11.58
N THR A 102 -13.31 -13.75 10.45
CA THR A 102 -12.30 -14.81 10.41
C THR A 102 -10.87 -14.31 10.61
N LEU A 103 -10.65 -12.99 10.52
CA LEU A 103 -9.32 -12.40 10.57
C LEU A 103 -8.91 -12.04 12.00
N GLU A 104 -7.66 -12.34 12.34
CA GLU A 104 -7.00 -11.76 13.51
C GLU A 104 -6.38 -10.42 13.10
N LYS A 105 -6.74 -9.35 13.81
CA LYS A 105 -6.20 -8.00 13.57
C LYS A 105 -5.15 -7.67 14.62
N VAL A 106 -3.94 -7.33 14.17
CA VAL A 106 -2.83 -6.86 15.00
C VAL A 106 -2.49 -5.44 14.54
N PRO A 107 -3.11 -4.40 15.13
CA PRO A 107 -2.87 -3.03 14.72
C PRO A 107 -1.43 -2.61 15.05
N MET A 108 -0.86 -1.73 14.22
CA MET A 108 0.46 -1.15 14.49
C MET A 108 0.42 -0.23 15.71
N SER A 109 1.49 -0.28 16.50
CA SER A 109 1.68 0.54 17.69
C SER A 109 2.89 1.47 17.53
N LEU A 110 2.87 2.61 18.24
CA LEU A 110 4.03 3.49 18.36
C LEU A 110 5.25 2.80 19.01
N SER A 111 5.05 1.70 19.74
CA SER A 111 6.13 0.92 20.34
C SER A 111 6.92 0.05 19.35
N ASP A 112 6.40 -0.16 18.14
CA ASP A 112 6.99 -1.12 17.22
C ASP A 112 8.34 -0.62 16.68
N PRO A 113 9.30 -1.54 16.46
CA PRO A 113 10.63 -1.17 15.99
C PRO A 113 10.59 -0.68 14.54
N VAL A 114 11.29 0.42 14.26
CA VAL A 114 11.44 0.94 12.90
C VAL A 114 12.62 0.26 12.21
N LYS A 115 12.35 -0.43 11.11
CA LYS A 115 13.37 -1.08 10.28
C LYS A 115 14.01 -0.09 9.30
N PRO A 116 15.35 -0.08 9.15
CA PRO A 116 16.02 0.78 8.19
C PRO A 116 15.98 0.17 6.79
N HIS A 117 15.34 0.86 5.85
CA HIS A 117 15.33 0.51 4.43
C HIS A 117 15.85 1.68 3.58
N ARG A 118 16.55 1.38 2.48
CA ARG A 118 16.96 2.40 1.49
C ARG A 118 15.73 2.93 0.75
N ILE A 119 14.83 2.03 0.36
CA ILE A 119 13.52 2.33 -0.21
C ILE A 119 12.50 1.71 0.75
N CYS A 120 11.61 2.53 1.30
CA CYS A 120 10.53 2.09 2.17
C CYS A 120 9.18 2.31 1.48
N VAL A 121 8.37 1.28 1.35
CA VAL A 121 7.05 1.36 0.72
C VAL A 121 5.98 1.05 1.75
N CYS A 122 5.09 2.01 1.96
CA CYS A 122 4.03 1.94 2.95
C CYS A 122 2.67 2.13 2.28
N VAL A 123 1.61 1.61 2.91
CA VAL A 123 0.23 1.87 2.49
C VAL A 123 -0.57 2.48 3.63
N ARG A 124 -1.42 3.45 3.33
CA ARG A 124 -2.33 4.09 4.28
C ARG A 124 -3.76 4.06 3.75
N LYS A 125 -4.64 3.39 4.50
CA LYS A 125 -6.09 3.45 4.31
C LYS A 125 -6.64 4.67 5.06
N ARG A 126 -7.43 5.50 4.39
CA ARG A 126 -8.24 6.52 5.08
C ARG A 126 -9.59 5.94 5.52
N PRO A 127 -10.29 6.54 6.50
CA PRO A 127 -11.67 6.18 6.79
C PRO A 127 -12.62 6.58 5.64
N LEU A 128 -13.79 5.93 5.60
CA LEU A 128 -14.91 6.39 4.76
C LEU A 128 -15.35 7.78 5.21
N ASN A 129 -15.51 8.70 4.25
CA ASN A 129 -15.93 10.06 4.53
C ASN A 129 -17.46 10.16 4.70
N LYS A 130 -17.94 11.31 5.20
CA LYS A 130 -19.39 11.53 5.44
C LYS A 130 -20.26 11.34 4.19
N LYS A 131 -19.76 11.68 2.99
CA LYS A 131 -20.49 11.50 1.73
C LYS A 131 -20.60 10.04 1.33
N GLU A 132 -19.52 9.28 1.51
CA GLU A 132 -19.48 7.83 1.26
C GLU A 132 -20.39 7.08 2.24
N LEU A 133 -20.33 7.44 3.52
CA LEU A 133 -21.22 6.89 4.56
C LEU A 133 -22.70 7.19 4.25
N ALA A 134 -23.02 8.42 3.85
CA ALA A 134 -24.37 8.81 3.46
C ALA A 134 -24.89 8.02 2.24
N LYS A 135 -24.00 7.71 1.28
CA LYS A 135 -24.29 6.84 0.14
C LYS A 135 -24.28 5.34 0.48
N LYS A 136 -24.01 4.99 1.74
CA LYS A 136 -23.85 3.62 2.22
C LYS A 136 -22.82 2.83 1.41
N GLU A 137 -21.72 3.49 1.03
CA GLU A 137 -20.59 2.80 0.41
C GLU A 137 -20.05 1.70 1.30
N ILE A 138 -19.57 0.64 0.65
CA ILE A 138 -19.01 -0.54 1.32
C ILE A 138 -17.51 -0.34 1.40
N ASP A 139 -16.95 -0.52 2.59
CA ASP A 139 -15.51 -0.59 2.78
C ASP A 139 -15.01 -1.97 2.31
N VAL A 140 -14.21 -1.97 1.24
CA VAL A 140 -13.66 -3.18 0.62
C VAL A 140 -12.20 -3.43 1.01
N VAL A 141 -11.62 -2.65 1.92
CA VAL A 141 -10.22 -2.79 2.33
C VAL A 141 -10.14 -3.17 3.79
N THR A 142 -9.34 -4.18 4.10
CA THR A 142 -9.04 -4.59 5.48
C THR A 142 -7.54 -4.60 5.68
N ILE A 143 -7.06 -3.96 6.75
CA ILE A 143 -5.66 -4.02 7.15
C ILE A 143 -5.58 -4.91 8.39
N PRO A 144 -5.14 -6.17 8.24
CA PRO A 144 -5.02 -7.09 9.37
C PRO A 144 -3.80 -6.79 10.25
N GLY A 145 -2.81 -6.02 9.75
CA GLY A 145 -1.57 -5.71 10.47
C GLY A 145 -0.34 -6.30 9.81
N ASN A 146 0.82 -6.15 10.46
CA ASN A 146 2.11 -6.74 10.04
C ASN A 146 2.53 -6.42 8.58
N GLY A 147 2.21 -5.22 8.08
CA GLY A 147 2.54 -4.82 6.71
C GLY A 147 1.62 -5.42 5.64
N ALA A 148 0.66 -6.27 6.02
CA ALA A 148 -0.32 -6.82 5.09
C ALA A 148 -1.51 -5.88 4.87
N LEU A 149 -2.07 -5.93 3.67
CA LEU A 149 -3.31 -5.31 3.27
C LEU A 149 -4.14 -6.29 2.46
N LEU A 150 -5.43 -6.34 2.74
CA LEU A 150 -6.38 -7.17 2.04
C LEU A 150 -7.41 -6.32 1.27
N LEU A 151 -7.52 -6.56 -0.02
CA LEU A 151 -8.55 -5.97 -0.88
C LEU A 151 -9.62 -7.01 -1.20
N HIS A 152 -10.87 -6.74 -0.84
CA HIS A 152 -12.02 -7.57 -1.13
C HIS A 152 -12.66 -7.12 -2.45
N GLU A 153 -12.14 -7.58 -3.59
CA GLU A 153 -12.65 -7.16 -4.91
C GLU A 153 -14.02 -7.81 -5.18
N PRO A 154 -15.12 -7.03 -5.28
CA PRO A 154 -16.44 -7.59 -5.53
C PRO A 154 -16.58 -7.94 -7.01
N LYS A 155 -16.74 -9.23 -7.31
CA LYS A 155 -16.91 -9.72 -8.67
C LYS A 155 -18.22 -10.46 -8.86
N GLN A 156 -18.59 -10.61 -10.12
CA GLN A 156 -19.78 -11.34 -10.54
C GLN A 156 -19.39 -12.31 -11.65
N LYS A 157 -19.79 -13.57 -11.49
CA LYS A 157 -19.61 -14.61 -12.50
C LYS A 157 -20.62 -14.40 -13.65
N VAL A 158 -20.42 -15.14 -14.74
CA VAL A 158 -21.30 -15.13 -15.93
C VAL A 158 -22.73 -15.55 -15.57
N ASP A 159 -22.89 -16.45 -14.60
CA ASP A 159 -24.17 -16.92 -14.06
C ASP A 159 -24.82 -15.93 -13.06
N LEU A 160 -24.29 -14.71 -12.97
CA LEU A 160 -24.70 -13.66 -12.04
C LEU A 160 -24.40 -13.96 -10.55
N THR A 161 -23.69 -15.05 -10.24
CA THR A 161 -23.27 -15.35 -8.87
C THR A 161 -22.22 -14.32 -8.41
N LYS A 162 -22.55 -13.61 -7.33
CA LYS A 162 -21.64 -12.66 -6.66
C LYS A 162 -20.61 -13.40 -5.82
N TYR A 163 -19.35 -12.99 -5.93
CA TYR A 163 -18.26 -13.53 -5.11
C TYR A 163 -17.23 -12.44 -4.78
N LEU A 164 -16.42 -12.69 -3.77
CA LEU A 164 -15.28 -11.82 -3.42
C LEU A 164 -14.01 -12.46 -3.92
N GLU A 165 -13.20 -11.69 -4.65
CA GLU A 165 -11.81 -12.03 -4.94
C GLU A 165 -10.92 -11.28 -3.95
N ASN A 166 -10.44 -12.01 -2.94
CA ASN A 166 -9.61 -11.45 -1.88
C ASN A 166 -8.15 -11.45 -2.31
N GLN A 167 -7.58 -10.27 -2.54
CA GLN A 167 -6.18 -10.08 -2.92
C GLN A 167 -5.39 -9.53 -1.74
N THR A 168 -4.29 -10.20 -1.39
CA THR A 168 -3.39 -9.78 -0.31
C THR A 168 -2.17 -9.10 -0.88
N PHE A 169 -1.81 -7.95 -0.34
CA PHE A 169 -0.62 -7.17 -0.68
C PHE A 169 0.25 -7.00 0.56
N HIS A 170 1.56 -7.01 0.38
CA HIS A 170 2.53 -6.84 1.45
C HIS A 170 3.36 -5.58 1.24
N PHE A 171 3.56 -4.84 2.31
CA PHE A 171 4.28 -3.58 2.39
C PHE A 171 5.21 -3.59 3.61
N ASP A 172 6.14 -2.65 3.70
CA ASP A 172 6.97 -2.50 4.90
C ASP A 172 6.10 -2.13 6.11
N TYR A 173 5.11 -1.24 5.87
CA TYR A 173 4.14 -0.80 6.87
C TYR A 173 2.74 -0.62 6.24
N SER A 174 1.69 -1.06 6.93
CA SER A 174 0.29 -0.90 6.53
C SER A 174 -0.54 -0.20 7.61
N PHE A 175 -0.98 1.03 7.31
CA PHE A 175 -1.72 1.89 8.24
C PHE A 175 -3.23 1.81 7.99
N ASP A 176 -3.99 1.43 9.01
CA ASP A 176 -5.45 1.35 8.99
C ASP A 176 -6.14 2.73 9.05
N GLU A 177 -7.47 2.71 9.05
CA GLU A 177 -8.31 3.91 9.08
C GLU A 177 -8.17 4.75 10.37
N ASP A 178 -7.68 4.16 11.45
CA ASP A 178 -7.52 4.82 12.75
C ASP A 178 -6.10 5.43 12.92
N ALA A 179 -5.17 5.10 12.02
CA ALA A 179 -3.80 5.60 12.03
C ALA A 179 -3.72 7.13 11.84
N THR A 180 -3.17 7.81 12.85
CA THR A 180 -2.93 9.26 12.85
C THR A 180 -1.73 9.65 11.98
N ASN A 181 -1.63 10.94 11.63
CA ASN A 181 -0.47 11.46 10.91
C ASN A 181 0.83 11.28 11.71
N ASP A 182 0.80 11.37 13.03
CA ASP A 182 1.96 11.11 13.91
C ASP A 182 2.46 9.67 13.80
N LEU A 183 1.54 8.70 13.79
CA LEU A 183 1.89 7.29 13.61
C LEU A 183 2.52 7.05 12.24
N VAL A 184 1.88 7.56 11.19
CA VAL A 184 2.41 7.46 9.81
C VAL A 184 3.79 8.12 9.72
N TYR A 185 3.94 9.33 10.24
CA TYR A 185 5.19 10.08 10.25
C TYR A 185 6.34 9.31 10.91
N ARG A 186 6.08 8.71 12.08
CA ARG A 186 7.07 7.95 12.86
C ARG A 186 7.75 6.85 12.05
N PHE A 187 6.97 6.10 11.27
CA PHE A 187 7.47 4.94 10.51
C PHE A 187 7.92 5.28 9.09
N THR A 188 7.55 6.46 8.57
CA THR A 188 7.84 6.87 7.18
C THR A 188 8.93 7.94 7.09
N ALA A 189 8.59 9.19 7.37
CA ALA A 189 9.44 10.35 7.14
C ALA A 189 10.38 10.67 8.32
N LYS A 190 10.05 10.28 9.56
CA LYS A 190 10.89 10.56 10.73
C LYS A 190 12.30 9.96 10.62
N PRO A 191 12.49 8.70 10.22
CA PRO A 191 13.83 8.11 10.09
C PRO A 191 14.70 8.82 9.05
N LEU A 192 14.06 9.41 8.04
CA LEU A 192 14.72 10.15 6.95
C LEU A 192 15.29 11.50 7.40
N VAL A 193 14.76 12.09 8.49
CA VAL A 193 15.33 13.32 9.06
C VAL A 193 16.79 13.08 9.46
N LYS A 194 17.11 11.93 10.06
CA LYS A 194 18.49 11.61 10.45
C LYS A 194 19.43 11.55 9.23
N THR A 195 18.95 11.05 8.10
CA THR A 195 19.73 10.92 6.85
C THR A 195 20.27 12.28 6.37
N ILE A 196 19.48 13.35 6.45
CA ILE A 196 19.95 14.67 6.00
C ILE A 196 20.99 15.31 6.92
N PHE A 197 20.99 14.96 8.22
CA PHE A 197 22.04 15.39 9.13
C PHE A 197 23.35 14.61 8.93
N GLU A 198 23.26 13.40 8.38
CA GLU A 198 24.41 12.56 8.01
C GLU A 198 24.97 12.89 6.62
N GLY A 199 24.59 14.04 6.04
CA GLY A 199 25.06 14.48 4.72
C GLY A 199 24.34 13.83 3.54
N GLY A 200 23.22 13.15 3.80
CA GLY A 200 22.46 12.41 2.81
C GLY A 200 21.31 13.19 2.19
N MET A 201 20.74 12.62 1.13
CA MET A 201 19.51 13.11 0.50
C MET A 201 18.36 12.21 0.96
N ALA A 202 17.19 12.80 1.22
CA ALA A 202 16.02 12.02 1.57
C ALA A 202 14.80 12.48 0.78
N THR A 203 13.91 11.54 0.43
CA THR A 203 12.63 11.86 -0.21
C THR A 203 11.48 11.07 0.39
N CYS A 204 10.35 11.73 0.62
CA CYS A 204 9.11 11.08 1.01
C CYS A 204 8.01 11.44 0.00
N PHE A 205 7.38 10.44 -0.60
CA PHE A 205 6.29 10.60 -1.55
C PHE A 205 4.94 10.26 -0.90
N ALA A 206 3.92 11.06 -1.17
CA ALA A 206 2.53 10.65 -1.03
C ALA A 206 1.93 10.39 -2.42
N TYR A 207 1.47 9.16 -2.66
CA TYR A 207 0.94 8.70 -3.94
C TYR A 207 -0.48 8.14 -3.78
N GLY A 208 -1.25 8.09 -4.87
CA GLY A 208 -2.60 7.51 -4.88
C GLY A 208 -3.65 8.42 -5.53
N GLN A 209 -4.90 7.97 -5.56
CA GLN A 209 -5.97 8.67 -6.29
C GLN A 209 -6.34 10.02 -5.67
N THR A 210 -7.01 10.87 -6.41
CA THR A 210 -7.65 12.05 -5.83
C THR A 210 -8.65 11.67 -4.73
N GLY A 211 -8.58 12.41 -3.62
CA GLY A 211 -9.39 12.15 -2.44
C GLY A 211 -8.91 11.01 -1.54
N SER A 212 -7.78 10.34 -1.82
CA SER A 212 -7.27 9.27 -0.95
C SER A 212 -6.57 9.73 0.32
N GLY A 213 -6.24 11.02 0.45
CA GLY A 213 -5.64 11.59 1.67
C GLY A 213 -4.18 12.05 1.55
N LYS A 214 -3.62 12.16 0.33
CA LYS A 214 -2.24 12.65 0.10
C LYS A 214 -1.97 14.01 0.77
N THR A 215 -2.70 15.05 0.36
CA THR A 215 -2.54 16.41 0.91
C THR A 215 -2.90 16.51 2.40
N HIS A 216 -3.84 15.71 2.89
CA HIS A 216 -4.15 15.62 4.33
C HIS A 216 -2.96 15.11 5.14
N THR A 217 -2.29 14.07 4.62
CA THR A 217 -1.12 13.48 5.28
C THR A 217 0.08 14.42 5.22
N MET A 218 0.35 15.00 4.05
CA MET A 218 1.52 15.86 3.86
C MET A 218 1.35 17.25 4.49
N GLY A 219 0.25 17.92 4.17
CA GLY A 219 -0.01 19.31 4.55
C GLY A 219 -0.88 19.52 5.78
N GLY A 220 -1.46 18.45 6.37
CA GLY A 220 -2.25 18.52 7.60
C GLY A 220 -3.77 18.62 7.38
N ASP A 221 -4.50 18.63 8.51
CA ASP A 221 -5.97 18.53 8.56
C ASP A 221 -6.65 19.76 7.94
N PHE A 222 -7.79 19.56 7.27
CA PHE A 222 -8.62 20.65 6.79
C PHE A 222 -9.79 20.88 7.75
N SER A 223 -9.83 22.05 8.39
CA SER A 223 -10.97 22.55 9.16
C SER A 223 -11.73 23.58 8.31
N GLY A 224 -12.68 23.10 7.50
CA GLY A 224 -13.41 23.95 6.56
C GLY A 224 -12.51 24.45 5.45
N LYS A 225 -12.31 25.79 5.37
CA LYS A 225 -11.37 26.41 4.41
C LYS A 225 -9.95 26.60 4.97
N SER A 226 -9.76 26.44 6.28
CA SER A 226 -8.45 26.59 6.93
C SER A 226 -7.78 25.23 7.03
N GLN A 227 -6.52 25.15 6.61
CA GLN A 227 -5.69 23.96 6.76
C GLN A 227 -4.85 24.12 8.02
N ASN A 228 -4.98 23.20 8.97
CA ASN A 228 -4.11 23.15 10.14
C ASN A 228 -2.79 22.46 9.74
N SER A 229 -1.86 23.26 9.24
CA SER A 229 -0.58 22.77 8.74
C SER A 229 0.32 22.16 9.82
N SER A 230 0.06 22.42 11.11
CA SER A 230 0.86 21.90 12.23
C SER A 230 0.82 20.37 12.38
N LYS A 231 -0.23 19.71 11.84
CA LYS A 231 -0.43 18.26 11.95
C LYS A 231 -0.02 17.47 10.69
N GLY A 232 0.53 18.13 9.68
CA GLY A 232 1.02 17.48 8.47
C GLY A 232 2.45 16.95 8.63
N ILE A 233 2.83 15.97 7.81
CA ILE A 233 4.22 15.48 7.74
C ILE A 233 5.21 16.62 7.48
N TYR A 234 4.83 17.65 6.72
CA TYR A 234 5.68 18.83 6.51
C TYR A 234 6.10 19.51 7.83
N ALA A 235 5.14 19.79 8.72
CA ALA A 235 5.42 20.45 9.99
C ALA A 235 6.10 19.50 11.00
N LEU A 236 5.68 18.23 11.05
CA LEU A 236 6.29 17.22 11.92
C LEU A 236 7.78 17.00 11.56
N ALA A 237 8.10 16.93 10.27
CA ALA A 237 9.48 16.85 9.80
C ALA A 237 10.29 18.09 10.20
N ALA A 238 9.72 19.29 10.06
CA ALA A 238 10.37 20.52 10.49
C ALA A 238 10.63 20.54 12.00
N GLN A 239 9.67 20.12 12.83
CA GLN A 239 9.82 20.01 14.28
C GLN A 239 11.00 19.12 14.68
N ASP A 240 11.10 17.93 14.08
CA ASP A 240 12.22 17.03 14.34
C ASP A 240 13.54 17.59 13.80
N VAL A 241 13.57 18.25 12.63
CA VAL A 241 14.78 18.94 12.13
C VAL A 241 15.29 19.97 13.15
N PHE A 242 14.44 20.88 13.63
CA PHE A 242 14.85 21.87 14.63
C PHE A 242 15.22 21.24 15.97
N THR A 243 14.62 20.11 16.32
CA THR A 243 15.00 19.34 17.51
C THR A 243 16.40 18.74 17.36
N LEU A 244 16.72 18.16 16.20
CA LEU A 244 18.06 17.62 15.92
C LEU A 244 19.12 18.73 15.85
N LEU A 245 18.82 19.90 15.28
CA LEU A 245 19.76 21.05 15.25
C LEU A 245 20.23 21.45 16.65
N ARG A 246 19.37 21.32 17.67
CA ARG A 246 19.71 21.64 19.07
C ARG A 246 20.48 20.53 19.79
N GLN A 247 20.57 19.33 19.22
CA GLN A 247 21.33 18.24 19.84
C GLN A 247 22.83 18.53 19.75
N LYS A 248 23.56 18.28 20.85
CA LYS A 248 25.02 18.54 20.93
C LYS A 248 25.80 17.96 19.76
N ARG A 249 25.41 16.78 19.26
CA ARG A 249 26.06 16.10 18.12
C ARG A 249 26.05 16.93 16.82
N TYR A 250 25.02 17.76 16.61
CA TYR A 250 24.82 18.51 15.38
C TYR A 250 25.00 20.03 15.57
N ALA A 251 24.92 20.52 16.80
CA ALA A 251 25.10 21.94 17.13
C ALA A 251 26.47 22.47 16.66
N ASP A 252 27.54 21.68 16.81
CA ASP A 252 28.90 22.06 16.42
C ASP A 252 29.15 22.07 14.90
N MET A 253 28.17 21.59 14.10
CA MET A 253 28.30 21.53 12.65
C MET A 253 28.00 22.87 11.95
N ASP A 254 27.38 23.83 12.66
CA ASP A 254 26.97 25.13 12.12
C ASP A 254 26.08 24.99 10.87
N LEU A 255 25.00 24.21 11.02
CA LEU A 255 24.03 23.93 9.96
C LEU A 255 22.93 25.00 9.92
N CYS A 256 22.78 25.65 8.77
CA CYS A 256 21.73 26.63 8.51
C CYS A 256 20.58 25.97 7.74
N PRO A 257 19.35 25.93 8.31
CA PRO A 257 18.19 25.38 7.62
C PRO A 257 17.53 26.40 6.67
N TYR A 258 17.15 25.92 5.50
CA TYR A 258 16.42 26.64 4.45
C TYR A 258 15.20 25.84 4.03
N VAL A 259 14.18 26.52 3.52
CA VAL A 259 12.97 25.91 2.97
C VAL A 259 12.71 26.42 1.57
N THR A 260 12.34 25.50 0.67
CA THR A 260 11.78 25.83 -0.65
C THR A 260 10.40 25.18 -0.78
N PHE A 261 9.52 25.79 -1.56
CA PHE A 261 8.24 25.19 -1.89
C PHE A 261 7.86 25.55 -3.32
N PHE A 262 7.67 24.53 -4.17
CA PHE A 262 7.31 24.72 -5.57
C PHE A 262 6.31 23.66 -6.03
N GLU A 263 5.62 23.95 -7.13
CA GLU A 263 4.75 23.00 -7.80
C GLU A 263 5.26 22.67 -9.21
N ILE A 264 5.04 21.45 -9.64
CA ILE A 264 5.24 21.00 -11.01
C ILE A 264 3.86 20.82 -11.62
N TYR A 265 3.55 21.65 -12.60
CA TYR A 265 2.25 21.71 -13.26
C TYR A 265 2.44 21.76 -14.77
N ASN A 266 1.81 20.81 -15.47
CA ASN A 266 1.84 20.71 -16.93
C ASN A 266 3.28 20.81 -17.52
N GLY A 267 4.22 20.03 -16.96
CA GLY A 267 5.62 19.97 -17.39
C GLY A 267 6.44 21.23 -17.08
N LYS A 268 5.91 22.16 -16.29
CA LYS A 268 6.57 23.42 -15.89
C LYS A 268 6.70 23.49 -14.36
N VAL A 269 7.70 24.19 -13.88
CA VAL A 269 7.96 24.38 -12.44
C VAL A 269 7.59 25.81 -12.05
N PHE A 270 6.90 25.97 -10.92
CA PHE A 270 6.46 27.25 -10.40
C PHE A 270 6.77 27.38 -8.91
N ASP A 271 7.39 28.48 -8.52
CA ASP A 271 7.75 28.76 -7.13
C ASP A 271 6.52 29.21 -6.32
N LEU A 272 6.13 28.43 -5.30
CA LEU A 272 4.97 28.74 -4.46
C LEU A 272 5.28 29.82 -3.40
N LEU A 273 6.55 30.02 -3.05
CA LEU A 273 6.97 31.07 -2.12
C LEU A 273 7.19 32.41 -2.83
N ASN A 274 7.35 32.38 -4.15
CA ASN A 274 7.51 33.54 -5.02
C ASN A 274 6.36 33.70 -6.04
N LYS A 275 5.10 33.67 -5.56
CA LYS A 275 3.89 34.01 -6.33
C LYS A 275 3.72 33.24 -7.66
N LYS A 276 4.02 31.95 -7.68
CA LYS A 276 4.05 31.10 -8.89
C LYS A 276 4.98 31.60 -9.99
N ALA A 277 6.13 32.18 -9.63
CA ALA A 277 7.16 32.52 -10.59
C ALA A 277 7.60 31.26 -11.36
N LYS A 278 7.54 31.31 -12.69
CA LYS A 278 7.93 30.18 -13.54
C LYS A 278 9.44 29.99 -13.50
N LEU A 279 9.88 28.78 -13.17
CA LEU A 279 11.28 28.41 -13.03
C LEU A 279 11.78 27.57 -14.22
N ARG A 280 13.10 27.57 -14.41
CA ARG A 280 13.77 26.74 -15.43
C ARG A 280 14.52 25.60 -14.73
N VAL A 281 14.40 24.40 -15.27
CA VAL A 281 15.14 23.22 -14.79
C VAL A 281 16.24 22.94 -15.79
N LEU A 282 17.49 23.10 -15.36
CA LEU A 282 18.70 22.90 -16.16
C LEU A 282 19.57 21.79 -15.55
N GLU A 283 20.35 21.13 -16.38
CA GLU A 283 21.32 20.09 -16.00
C GLU A 283 22.72 20.64 -16.31
N ASP A 284 23.67 20.51 -15.38
CA ASP A 284 25.05 20.96 -15.58
C ASP A 284 25.94 19.86 -16.19
N GLU A 285 27.23 20.18 -16.40
CA GLU A 285 28.22 19.25 -16.97
C GLU A 285 28.45 18.00 -16.10
N LYS A 286 28.12 18.07 -14.80
CA LYS A 286 28.21 16.95 -13.85
C LYS A 286 26.89 16.18 -13.75
N GLN A 287 25.93 16.45 -14.64
CA GLN A 287 24.58 15.89 -14.63
C GLN A 287 23.77 16.26 -13.39
N GLN A 288 24.14 17.30 -12.66
CA GLN A 288 23.38 17.78 -11.51
C GLN A 288 22.23 18.66 -11.99
N VAL A 289 21.02 18.39 -11.50
CA VAL A 289 19.82 19.13 -11.92
C VAL A 289 19.59 20.31 -10.99
N ASN A 290 19.59 21.51 -11.56
CA ASN A 290 19.40 22.77 -10.87
C ASN A 290 18.10 23.45 -11.29
N VAL A 291 17.29 23.86 -10.31
CA VAL A 291 16.08 24.66 -10.53
C VAL A 291 16.46 26.14 -10.42
N VAL A 292 16.73 26.76 -11.57
CA VAL A 292 17.23 28.13 -11.64
C VAL A 292 16.14 29.12 -11.23
N GLY A 293 16.47 29.96 -10.26
CA GLY A 293 15.58 30.99 -9.72
C GLY A 293 14.66 30.50 -8.59
N LEU A 294 14.83 29.26 -8.10
CA LEU A 294 14.10 28.76 -6.94
C LEU A 294 14.52 29.55 -5.69
N TYR A 295 13.53 30.11 -4.98
CA TYR A 295 13.79 30.93 -3.81
C TYR A 295 13.98 30.08 -2.54
N GLU A 296 15.22 30.04 -2.04
CA GLU A 296 15.57 29.41 -0.76
C GLU A 296 15.35 30.40 0.39
N VAL A 297 14.34 30.14 1.23
CA VAL A 297 14.03 30.99 2.37
C VAL A 297 14.77 30.46 3.61
N PRO A 298 15.69 31.24 4.22
CA PRO A 298 16.28 30.85 5.50
C PRO A 298 15.21 30.85 6.59
N VAL A 299 15.23 29.83 7.45
CA VAL A 299 14.26 29.68 8.55
C VAL A 299 14.99 29.55 9.88
N SER A 300 14.43 30.11 10.94
CA SER A 300 15.06 30.11 12.27
C SER A 300 14.25 29.34 13.33
N SER A 301 12.99 29.04 13.02
CA SER A 301 12.06 28.36 13.90
C SER A 301 11.11 27.45 13.13
N VAL A 302 10.44 26.55 13.85
CA VAL A 302 9.37 25.72 13.30
C VAL A 302 8.22 26.58 12.79
N ASP A 303 7.88 27.66 13.49
CA ASP A 303 6.82 28.59 13.12
C ASP A 303 7.10 29.28 11.78
N ASP A 304 8.36 29.60 11.48
CA ASP A 304 8.75 30.14 10.17
C ASP A 304 8.45 29.14 9.04
N VAL A 305 8.72 27.85 9.27
CA VAL A 305 8.41 26.79 8.30
C VAL A 305 6.91 26.63 8.11
N ILE A 306 6.13 26.63 9.20
CA ILE A 306 4.67 26.56 9.14
C ILE A 306 4.11 27.73 8.33
N LYS A 307 4.59 28.97 8.56
CA LYS A 307 4.20 30.14 7.76
C LYS A 307 4.52 29.97 6.27
N MET A 308 5.68 29.38 5.92
CA MET A 308 6.02 29.11 4.52
C MET A 308 5.11 28.04 3.90
N ILE A 309 4.76 27.00 4.66
CA ILE A 309 3.80 25.96 4.23
C ILE A 309 2.44 26.58 3.97
N GLU A 310 1.91 27.38 4.89
CA GLU A 310 0.62 28.08 4.74
C GLU A 310 0.62 29.02 3.54
N LYS A 311 1.68 29.81 3.37
CA LYS A 311 1.86 30.71 2.22
C LYS A 311 1.86 29.94 0.90
N GLY A 312 2.62 28.85 0.82
CA GLY A 312 2.72 28.03 -0.38
C GLY A 312 1.43 27.26 -0.68
N SER A 313 0.75 26.72 0.33
CA SER A 313 -0.55 26.06 0.20
C SER A 313 -1.65 27.02 -0.26
N ALA A 314 -1.67 28.25 0.27
CA ALA A 314 -2.59 29.28 -0.19
C ALA A 314 -2.32 29.66 -1.66
N CYS A 315 -1.04 29.83 -2.02
CA CYS A 315 -0.64 30.12 -3.40
C CYS A 315 -1.01 28.99 -4.37
N ARG A 316 -0.83 27.73 -3.97
CA ARG A 316 -1.27 26.55 -4.73
C ARG A 316 -2.78 26.60 -5.00
N THR A 317 -3.57 26.95 -3.99
CA THR A 317 -5.04 26.98 -4.01
C THR A 317 -5.64 28.18 -4.76
N SER A 318 -4.95 29.33 -4.85
CA SER A 318 -5.50 30.56 -5.45
C SER A 318 -5.81 30.51 -6.96
N GLY A 319 -5.52 29.40 -7.65
CA GLY A 319 -5.87 29.16 -9.07
C GLY A 319 -7.13 28.31 -9.29
N GLN A 320 -7.92 28.02 -8.25
CA GLN A 320 -9.06 27.11 -8.33
C GLN A 320 -10.29 27.74 -8.99
N THR A 321 -10.76 27.15 -10.09
CA THR A 321 -12.17 27.23 -10.51
C THR A 321 -12.95 26.06 -9.88
N PHE A 322 -14.28 26.16 -9.73
CA PHE A 322 -15.12 25.12 -9.12
C PHE A 322 -14.97 23.71 -9.75
N ALA A 323 -14.44 23.62 -10.98
CA ALA A 323 -14.17 22.37 -11.70
C ALA A 323 -12.75 21.80 -11.48
N ASN A 324 -11.83 22.57 -10.89
CA ASN A 324 -10.39 22.29 -10.84
C ASN A 324 -9.88 22.36 -9.39
N ALA A 325 -10.04 21.27 -8.62
CA ALA A 325 -9.34 21.13 -7.35
C ALA A 325 -7.83 21.02 -7.60
N SER A 326 -7.12 22.16 -7.62
CA SER A 326 -5.71 22.25 -8.07
C SER A 326 -4.75 21.28 -7.37
N SER A 327 -5.02 20.85 -6.13
CA SER A 327 -4.16 19.89 -5.42
C SER A 327 -4.11 18.50 -6.08
N SER A 328 -5.11 18.12 -6.89
CA SER A 328 -5.08 16.85 -7.61
C SER A 328 -4.27 16.87 -8.90
N ARG A 329 -3.90 18.06 -9.41
CA ARG A 329 -3.38 18.19 -10.78
C ARG A 329 -1.96 18.75 -10.90
N SER A 330 -1.35 19.11 -9.78
CA SER A 330 0.04 19.55 -9.69
C SER A 330 0.76 18.74 -8.62
N HIS A 331 2.01 18.37 -8.87
CA HIS A 331 2.88 17.82 -7.83
C HIS A 331 3.45 18.95 -6.99
N ALA A 332 3.32 18.89 -5.68
CA ALA A 332 3.91 19.88 -4.78
C ALA A 332 5.14 19.30 -4.09
N VAL A 333 6.23 20.06 -4.06
CA VAL A 333 7.51 19.65 -3.48
C VAL A 333 7.95 20.69 -2.47
N LEU A 334 7.88 20.33 -1.20
CA LEU A 334 8.48 21.10 -0.10
C LEU A 334 9.86 20.52 0.18
N GLN A 335 10.90 21.34 0.19
CA GLN A 335 12.24 20.88 0.55
C GLN A 335 12.71 21.57 1.83
N VAL A 336 13.29 20.77 2.73
CA VAL A 336 14.08 21.26 3.86
C VAL A 336 15.54 21.01 3.53
N ILE A 337 16.33 22.08 3.44
CA ILE A 337 17.71 22.06 3.01
C ILE A 337 18.60 22.48 4.19
N LEU A 338 19.61 21.67 4.50
CA LEU A 338 20.64 22.02 5.48
C LEU A 338 21.89 22.44 4.71
N ARG A 339 22.38 23.65 5.00
CA ARG A 339 23.64 24.16 4.45
C ARG A 339 24.69 24.32 5.54
N ARG A 340 25.94 24.02 5.21
CA ARG A 340 27.11 24.28 6.05
C ARG A 340 28.02 25.24 5.33
N ARG A 341 28.22 26.46 5.87
CA ARG A 341 29.05 27.51 5.22
C ARG A 341 28.70 27.71 3.73
N ASN A 342 27.40 27.78 3.43
CA ASN A 342 26.79 27.87 2.09
C ASN A 342 26.88 26.61 1.20
N PHE A 343 27.61 25.57 1.59
CA PHE A 343 27.59 24.28 0.87
C PHE A 343 26.37 23.45 1.26
N LEU A 344 25.79 22.73 0.29
CA LEU A 344 24.71 21.79 0.55
C LEU A 344 25.24 20.65 1.43
N HIS A 345 24.64 20.48 2.62
CA HIS A 345 24.94 19.36 3.52
C HIS A 345 23.91 18.25 3.36
N GLY A 346 22.62 18.58 3.47
CA GLY A 346 21.53 17.62 3.40
C GLY A 346 20.28 18.21 2.76
N LYS A 347 19.45 17.38 2.12
CA LYS A 347 18.21 17.82 1.47
C LYS A 347 17.11 16.80 1.70
N PHE A 348 16.01 17.22 2.32
CA PHE A 348 14.81 16.41 2.49
C PHE A 348 13.70 16.93 1.60
N SER A 349 13.32 16.17 0.58
CA SER A 349 12.21 16.49 -0.31
C SER A 349 10.92 15.76 0.15
N LEU A 350 9.89 16.51 0.49
CA LEU A 350 8.57 16.01 0.88
C LEU A 350 7.60 16.31 -0.27
N VAL A 351 7.13 15.26 -0.93
CA VAL A 351 6.43 15.35 -2.23
C VAL A 351 4.97 14.92 -2.08
N ASP A 352 4.03 15.83 -2.38
CA ASP A 352 2.60 15.56 -2.53
C ASP A 352 2.28 15.43 -4.02
N LEU A 353 2.17 14.19 -4.51
CA LEU A 353 1.95 13.93 -5.93
C LEU A 353 0.51 14.26 -6.35
N ALA A 354 0.33 14.53 -7.63
CA ALA A 354 -0.98 14.60 -8.27
C ALA A 354 -1.73 13.25 -8.18
N GLY A 355 -3.04 13.28 -8.40
CA GLY A 355 -3.87 12.07 -8.47
C GLY A 355 -3.45 11.16 -9.62
N ASN A 356 -3.59 9.84 -9.43
CA ASN A 356 -3.30 8.82 -10.45
C ASN A 356 -4.56 8.31 -11.19
N GLU A 357 -5.67 9.02 -11.10
CA GLU A 357 -6.90 8.72 -11.86
C GLU A 357 -6.71 8.83 -13.39
N ARG A 358 -7.56 8.15 -14.16
CA ARG A 358 -7.47 8.09 -15.62
C ARG A 358 -8.22 9.28 -16.24
N GLY A 359 -7.80 9.68 -17.44
CA GLY A 359 -8.46 10.77 -18.19
C GLY A 359 -9.91 10.52 -18.54
N THR A 360 -10.35 9.26 -18.59
CA THR A 360 -11.75 8.85 -18.77
C THR A 360 -12.66 9.20 -17.59
N ASP A 361 -12.07 9.45 -16.44
CA ASP A 361 -12.79 9.69 -15.17
C ASP A 361 -13.13 11.17 -14.98
N VAL A 362 -12.61 12.02 -15.87
CA VAL A 362 -12.81 13.46 -15.80
C VAL A 362 -14.10 13.81 -16.55
N SER A 363 -15.07 14.36 -15.82
CA SER A 363 -16.40 14.68 -16.34
C SER A 363 -16.42 15.74 -17.46
N ASN A 364 -15.33 16.50 -17.63
CA ASN A 364 -15.17 17.52 -18.67
C ASN A 364 -14.09 17.11 -19.67
N ASN A 365 -14.50 16.85 -20.90
CA ASN A 365 -13.63 16.52 -22.04
C ASN A 365 -12.95 17.76 -22.66
N ASP A 366 -12.64 18.78 -21.84
CA ASP A 366 -11.94 19.95 -22.33
C ASP A 366 -10.50 19.56 -22.73
N ARG A 367 -10.06 20.03 -23.90
CA ARG A 367 -8.72 19.75 -24.43
C ARG A 367 -7.61 20.06 -23.43
N HIS A 368 -7.78 21.11 -22.63
CA HIS A 368 -6.82 21.48 -21.58
C HIS A 368 -6.69 20.40 -20.49
N THR A 369 -7.81 19.86 -20.03
CA THR A 369 -7.90 18.83 -18.98
C THR A 369 -7.32 17.49 -19.45
N ILE A 370 -7.48 17.17 -20.74
CA ILE A 370 -6.89 15.97 -21.34
C ILE A 370 -5.35 16.07 -21.36
N VAL A 371 -4.81 17.21 -21.81
CA VAL A 371 -3.36 17.44 -21.85
C VAL A 371 -2.77 17.42 -20.44
N GLU A 372 -3.44 18.04 -19.48
CA GLU A 372 -3.07 18.05 -18.06
C GLU A 372 -3.01 16.62 -17.49
N THR A 373 -4.05 15.82 -17.73
CA THR A 373 -4.11 14.43 -17.25
C THR A 373 -3.04 13.55 -17.91
N ALA A 374 -2.77 13.77 -19.21
CA ALA A 374 -1.70 13.06 -19.91
C ALA A 374 -0.31 13.37 -19.31
N GLU A 375 -0.05 14.63 -18.94
CA GLU A 375 1.22 15.04 -18.33
C GLU A 375 1.38 14.50 -16.91
N ILE A 376 0.31 14.47 -16.11
CA ILE A 376 0.31 13.83 -14.79
C ILE A 376 0.69 12.36 -14.93
N ASN A 377 0.01 11.61 -15.81
CA ASN A 377 0.30 10.19 -16.03
C ASN A 377 1.71 9.95 -16.56
N ARG A 378 2.21 10.80 -17.46
CA ARG A 378 3.61 10.76 -17.93
C ARG A 378 4.59 10.89 -16.78
N SER A 379 4.39 11.85 -15.88
CA SER A 379 5.28 12.06 -14.74
C SER A 379 5.24 10.93 -13.71
N LEU A 380 4.06 10.36 -13.43
CA LEU A 380 3.90 9.21 -12.53
C LEU A 380 4.48 7.92 -13.12
N LEU A 381 4.35 7.71 -14.43
CA LEU A 381 4.98 6.59 -15.13
C LEU A 381 6.50 6.73 -15.12
N ALA A 382 7.02 7.93 -15.41
CA ALA A 382 8.46 8.19 -15.34
C ALA A 382 9.02 7.91 -13.94
N LEU A 383 8.31 8.32 -12.89
CA LEU A 383 8.69 8.04 -11.51
C LEU A 383 8.74 6.54 -11.23
N LYS A 384 7.74 5.78 -11.72
CA LYS A 384 7.68 4.32 -11.60
C LYS A 384 8.93 3.66 -12.18
N GLU A 385 9.24 4.01 -13.42
CA GLU A 385 10.38 3.46 -14.13
C GLU A 385 11.70 3.83 -13.46
N CYS A 386 11.82 5.05 -12.91
CA CYS A 386 13.00 5.45 -12.15
C CYS A 386 13.21 4.60 -10.89
N ILE A 387 12.15 4.38 -10.08
CA ILE A 387 12.26 3.58 -8.85
C ILE A 387 12.48 2.10 -9.19
N ARG A 388 11.80 1.57 -10.22
CA ARG A 388 11.98 0.19 -10.69
C ARG A 388 13.41 -0.06 -11.18
N SER A 389 13.94 0.81 -12.04
CA SER A 389 15.33 0.73 -12.52
C SER A 389 16.35 0.87 -11.39
N LEU A 390 16.06 1.69 -10.38
CA LEU A 390 16.89 1.80 -9.17
C LEU A 390 16.90 0.49 -8.36
N GLY A 391 15.74 -0.16 -8.23
CA GLY A 391 15.62 -1.47 -7.57
C GLY A 391 16.36 -2.58 -8.28
N GLN A 392 16.41 -2.54 -9.62
CA GLN A 392 17.10 -3.53 -10.44
C GLN A 392 18.58 -3.21 -10.65
N ASN A 393 19.12 -2.17 -10.01
CA ASN A 393 20.49 -1.68 -10.23
C ASN A 393 20.82 -1.48 -11.73
N SER A 394 19.85 -1.00 -12.51
CA SER A 394 20.04 -0.73 -13.93
C SER A 394 21.08 0.37 -14.15
N GLU A 395 21.97 0.18 -15.13
CA GLU A 395 23.03 1.15 -15.45
C GLU A 395 22.45 2.50 -15.92
N HIS A 396 21.36 2.48 -16.69
CA HIS A 396 20.67 3.68 -17.15
C HIS A 396 19.30 3.85 -16.49
N ILE A 397 19.15 4.90 -15.69
CA ILE A 397 17.87 5.29 -15.07
C ILE A 397 17.27 6.49 -15.84
N PRO A 398 16.02 6.39 -16.34
CA PRO A 398 15.44 7.35 -17.29
C PRO A 398 14.90 8.65 -16.64
N PHE A 399 15.75 9.39 -15.91
CA PHE A 399 15.33 10.61 -15.19
C PHE A 399 14.80 11.72 -16.09
N ARG A 400 15.17 11.74 -17.38
CA ARG A 400 14.78 12.80 -18.32
C ARG A 400 13.33 12.73 -18.81
N MET A 401 12.62 11.64 -18.52
CA MET A 401 11.25 11.40 -19.02
C MET A 401 10.19 12.38 -18.49
N SER A 402 10.44 13.04 -17.35
CA SER A 402 9.53 14.06 -16.81
C SER A 402 10.30 15.13 -16.01
N LYS A 403 9.70 16.32 -15.83
CA LYS A 403 10.31 17.34 -14.95
C LYS A 403 10.36 16.90 -13.48
N LEU A 404 9.41 16.09 -13.02
CA LEU A 404 9.41 15.54 -11.66
C LEU A 404 10.65 14.68 -11.42
N THR A 405 10.91 13.71 -12.30
CA THR A 405 12.07 12.82 -12.19
C THR A 405 13.39 13.52 -12.43
N GLN A 406 13.41 14.57 -13.27
CA GLN A 406 14.60 15.42 -13.43
C GLN A 406 14.93 16.14 -12.12
N VAL A 407 13.97 16.83 -11.51
CA VAL A 407 14.20 17.61 -10.28
C VAL A 407 14.56 16.72 -9.09
N LEU A 408 14.04 15.49 -9.05
CA LEU A 408 14.30 14.55 -7.97
C LEU A 408 15.50 13.62 -8.21
N ARG A 409 16.22 13.76 -9.34
CA ARG A 409 17.36 12.91 -9.72
C ARG A 409 18.37 12.72 -8.59
N ASP A 410 18.80 13.82 -7.97
CA ASP A 410 19.79 13.80 -6.87
C ASP A 410 19.32 12.94 -5.69
N SER A 411 18.01 12.82 -5.50
CA SER A 411 17.42 12.07 -4.40
C SER A 411 17.32 10.57 -4.68
N PHE A 412 17.70 10.10 -5.86
CA PHE A 412 17.72 8.68 -6.19
C PHE A 412 19.13 8.13 -6.40
N ILE A 413 20.04 8.93 -6.97
CA ILE A 413 21.38 8.47 -7.36
C ILE A 413 22.39 8.52 -6.20
N GLY A 414 22.20 9.39 -5.20
CA GLY A 414 23.17 9.55 -4.12
C GLY A 414 23.45 8.27 -3.33
N GLU A 415 24.72 7.98 -3.04
CA GLU A 415 25.16 6.83 -2.23
C GLU A 415 24.49 6.82 -0.85
N ASN A 416 24.35 8.01 -0.24
CA ASN A 416 23.60 8.22 0.99
C ASN A 416 22.20 8.81 0.72
N SER A 417 21.45 8.18 -0.19
CA SER A 417 20.07 8.55 -0.47
C SER A 417 19.06 7.54 0.05
N ARG A 418 17.99 8.04 0.68
CA ARG A 418 16.87 7.22 1.16
C ARG A 418 15.53 7.76 0.70
N THR A 419 14.63 6.85 0.35
CA THR A 419 13.31 7.18 -0.17
C THR A 419 12.23 6.43 0.58
N CYS A 420 11.14 7.12 0.90
CA CYS A 420 9.90 6.52 1.39
C CYS A 420 8.74 6.86 0.45
N MET A 421 7.91 5.88 0.14
CA MET A 421 6.69 6.04 -0.65
C MET A 421 5.50 5.63 0.20
N ILE A 422 4.52 6.53 0.33
CA ILE A 422 3.29 6.33 1.09
C ILE A 422 2.12 6.27 0.09
N ALA A 423 1.64 5.05 -0.15
CA ALA A 423 0.50 4.76 -0.99
C ALA A 423 -0.80 5.04 -0.24
N MET A 424 -1.55 6.04 -0.68
CA MET A 424 -2.82 6.46 -0.08
C MET A 424 -3.98 5.83 -0.83
N ILE A 425 -4.84 5.10 -0.13
CA ILE A 425 -5.97 4.38 -0.73
C ILE A 425 -7.31 4.81 -0.16
N SER A 426 -8.34 4.76 -1.01
CA SER A 426 -9.73 4.99 -0.61
C SER A 426 -10.40 3.64 -0.31
N PRO A 427 -11.08 3.47 0.83
CA PRO A 427 -11.68 2.20 1.21
C PRO A 427 -12.96 1.84 0.44
N GLY A 428 -13.60 2.81 -0.21
CA GLY A 428 -14.90 2.64 -0.83
C GLY A 428 -14.89 1.69 -2.03
N MET A 429 -15.93 0.86 -2.14
CA MET A 429 -16.13 -0.08 -3.24
C MET A 429 -16.07 0.56 -4.63
N ASN A 430 -16.59 1.79 -4.78
CA ASN A 430 -16.54 2.52 -6.05
C ASN A 430 -15.10 2.93 -6.43
N SER A 431 -14.19 2.95 -5.46
CA SER A 431 -12.76 3.23 -5.65
C SER A 431 -11.91 1.95 -5.75
N CYS A 432 -12.53 0.77 -5.85
CA CYS A 432 -11.82 -0.50 -5.85
C CYS A 432 -10.81 -0.61 -7.01
N GLU A 433 -11.19 -0.21 -8.22
CA GLU A 433 -10.28 -0.24 -9.38
C GLU A 433 -9.08 0.70 -9.19
N TYR A 434 -9.30 1.93 -8.71
CA TYR A 434 -8.23 2.89 -8.43
C TYR A 434 -7.30 2.42 -7.32
N THR A 435 -7.88 1.80 -6.28
CA THR A 435 -7.12 1.19 -5.18
C THR A 435 -6.27 0.06 -5.70
N LEU A 436 -6.82 -0.84 -6.52
CA LEU A 436 -6.07 -1.93 -7.12
C LEU A 436 -4.93 -1.43 -8.02
N ASN A 437 -5.16 -0.38 -8.83
CA ASN A 437 -4.12 0.24 -9.65
C ASN A 437 -3.00 0.85 -8.79
N THR A 438 -3.36 1.48 -7.67
CA THR A 438 -2.39 2.04 -6.71
C THR A 438 -1.58 0.92 -6.06
N LEU A 439 -2.24 -0.14 -5.57
CA LEU A 439 -1.58 -1.27 -4.92
C LEU A 439 -0.65 -2.04 -5.87
N ARG A 440 -1.08 -2.26 -7.12
CA ARG A 440 -0.25 -2.89 -8.17
C ARG A 440 0.92 -2.03 -8.62
N TYR A 441 0.79 -0.70 -8.51
CA TYR A 441 1.91 0.20 -8.79
C TYR A 441 3.02 0.00 -7.75
N GLU A 442 2.64 -0.13 -6.49
CA GLU A 442 3.52 -0.20 -5.33
C GLU A 442 4.12 -1.61 -5.13
N SER A 443 3.35 -2.66 -5.44
CA SER A 443 3.82 -4.05 -5.35
C SER A 443 4.94 -4.41 -6.33
N VAL A 444 5.22 -3.53 -7.31
CA VAL A 444 6.30 -3.68 -8.30
C VAL A 444 7.54 -2.85 -7.92
N LEU A 445 7.42 -1.97 -6.92
CA LEU A 445 8.59 -1.33 -6.34
C LEU A 445 9.40 -2.38 -5.60
N PRO A 446 10.73 -2.25 -5.53
CA PRO A 446 11.62 -3.15 -4.79
C PRO A 446 11.39 -3.02 -3.27
N ALA A 447 10.19 -3.35 -2.80
CA ALA A 447 9.92 -3.72 -1.43
C ALA A 447 10.00 -5.26 -1.42
N PHE A 448 10.92 -5.78 -0.62
CA PHE A 448 11.26 -7.20 -0.42
C PHE A 448 12.22 -7.85 -1.42
N GLU A 449 13.52 -7.73 -1.12
CA GLU A 449 14.58 -8.69 -1.51
C GLU A 449 14.50 -10.04 -0.77
N ALA A 450 13.42 -10.37 -0.03
CA ALA A 450 13.40 -11.54 0.86
C ALA A 450 12.22 -12.52 0.72
N ILE A 451 11.22 -12.29 -0.15
CA ILE A 451 10.06 -13.20 -0.29
C ILE A 451 9.80 -13.64 -1.75
N SER A 452 10.31 -12.93 -2.76
CA SER A 452 10.18 -13.35 -4.16
C SER A 452 10.86 -14.69 -4.44
N GLN A 453 11.94 -15.03 -3.72
CA GLN A 453 12.55 -16.37 -3.85
C GLN A 453 11.69 -17.48 -3.24
N VAL A 454 10.78 -17.21 -2.31
CA VAL A 454 9.90 -18.26 -1.76
C VAL A 454 8.67 -18.44 -2.65
N SER A 455 8.08 -17.35 -3.18
CA SER A 455 6.92 -17.47 -4.08
C SER A 455 7.30 -17.97 -5.47
N GLU A 456 8.44 -17.56 -6.05
CA GLU A 456 8.93 -18.14 -7.31
C GLU A 456 9.36 -19.60 -7.16
N MET A 457 9.87 -19.98 -5.99
CA MET A 457 10.24 -21.37 -5.72
C MET A 457 9.00 -22.23 -5.47
N GLU A 458 7.95 -21.73 -4.81
CA GLU A 458 6.66 -22.42 -4.66
C GLU A 458 5.87 -22.52 -5.98
N GLU A 459 5.88 -21.49 -6.84
CA GLU A 459 5.28 -21.55 -8.18
C GLU A 459 6.05 -22.49 -9.12
N ARG A 460 7.39 -22.48 -9.10
CA ARG A 460 8.20 -23.47 -9.84
C ARG A 460 7.99 -24.89 -9.32
N PHE A 461 7.88 -25.09 -8.01
CA PHE A 461 7.58 -26.41 -7.44
C PHE A 461 6.21 -26.92 -7.91
N TYR A 462 5.22 -26.04 -8.04
CA TYR A 462 3.89 -26.38 -8.52
C TYR A 462 3.81 -26.63 -10.04
N GLU A 463 4.63 -25.95 -10.84
CA GLU A 463 4.75 -26.23 -12.28
C GLU A 463 5.54 -27.52 -12.56
N GLU A 464 6.63 -27.78 -11.83
CA GLU A 464 7.40 -29.03 -11.96
C GLU A 464 6.60 -30.26 -11.50
N LEU A 465 5.79 -30.14 -10.43
CA LEU A 465 4.86 -31.19 -10.00
C LEU A 465 3.74 -31.46 -11.01
N LYS A 466 3.28 -30.44 -11.75
CA LYS A 466 2.31 -30.62 -12.84
C LYS A 466 2.92 -31.35 -14.03
N VAL A 467 4.16 -31.03 -14.40
CA VAL A 467 4.88 -31.72 -15.49
C VAL A 467 5.17 -33.19 -15.13
N CYS A 468 5.56 -33.48 -13.87
CA CYS A 468 5.73 -34.86 -13.41
C CYS A 468 4.41 -35.66 -13.36
N SER A 469 3.28 -35.03 -13.03
CA SER A 469 1.97 -35.71 -13.04
C SER A 469 1.52 -36.09 -14.47
N PHE A 470 1.88 -35.27 -15.47
CA PHE A 470 1.55 -35.52 -16.87
C PHE A 470 2.44 -36.60 -17.51
N LEU A 471 3.70 -36.71 -17.08
CA LEU A 471 4.65 -37.70 -17.60
C LEU A 471 4.54 -39.09 -16.95
N SER A 472 3.81 -39.24 -15.84
CA SER A 472 3.57 -40.56 -15.21
C SER A 472 2.54 -41.44 -15.96
N SER A 473 1.90 -40.90 -17.01
CA SER A 473 0.94 -41.65 -17.85
C SER A 473 1.59 -42.41 -19.02
N SER A 474 2.91 -42.28 -19.18
CA SER A 474 3.68 -42.93 -20.24
C SER A 474 4.78 -43.82 -19.65
N VAL A 475 4.66 -45.11 -19.91
CA VAL A 475 5.61 -46.17 -19.60
C VAL A 475 6.97 -45.88 -20.26
N LEU A 476 7.94 -45.33 -19.52
CA LEU A 476 9.40 -45.53 -19.65
C LEU A 476 10.16 -44.46 -18.84
N CYS A 477 10.55 -44.74 -17.60
CA CYS A 477 11.81 -44.24 -17.00
C CYS A 477 12.04 -44.86 -15.60
N LYS A 478 12.25 -46.18 -15.54
CA LYS A 478 12.99 -46.78 -14.41
C LYS A 478 14.45 -46.75 -14.83
N HIS A 479 15.23 -45.85 -14.24
CA HIS A 479 16.71 -45.83 -14.12
C HIS A 479 17.25 -44.42 -14.34
N THR A 480 17.16 -43.54 -13.31
CA THR A 480 18.06 -42.39 -13.05
C THR A 480 17.53 -41.52 -11.88
N CYS A 481 17.16 -42.14 -10.75
CA CYS A 481 16.66 -41.38 -9.59
C CYS A 481 17.38 -41.74 -8.27
N SER A 482 18.63 -42.19 -8.34
CA SER A 482 19.41 -42.57 -7.15
C SER A 482 20.66 -41.72 -6.87
N GLU A 483 20.90 -40.65 -7.62
CA GLU A 483 22.10 -39.79 -7.40
C GLU A 483 21.84 -38.33 -7.01
N TRP A 484 20.58 -37.91 -6.81
CA TRP A 484 20.25 -36.51 -6.48
C TRP A 484 19.98 -36.20 -5.00
N VAL A 485 20.18 -37.15 -4.08
CA VAL A 485 19.89 -36.96 -2.64
C VAL A 485 21.16 -36.64 -1.80
N ALA A 486 22.33 -36.45 -2.42
CA ALA A 486 23.57 -36.26 -1.67
C ALA A 486 24.05 -34.79 -1.51
N LEU A 487 23.31 -33.80 -2.02
CA LEU A 487 23.68 -32.38 -1.87
C LEU A 487 22.41 -31.52 -1.76
N PHE A 488 21.76 -31.53 -0.59
CA PHE A 488 20.97 -30.42 -0.02
C PHE A 488 20.68 -30.68 1.46
#